data_AF-A0A8C0IHU0-F1
#
_entry.id   AF-A0A8C0IHU0-F1
#
_cell.length_a   1.000
_cell.length_b   1.000
_cell.length_c   1.000
_cell.angle_alpha   90.00
_cell.angle_beta   90.00
_cell.angle_gamma   90.00
#
_symmetry.space_group_name_H-M   'P 1'
#
loop_
_entity.id
_entity.type
_entity.pdbx_description
1 polymer ?
#
loop_
_entity_poly.entity_id
_entity_poly.type
_entity_poly.pdbx_seq_one_letter_code
_entity_poly.pdbx_strand_id
1 'polypeptide(L)'
;MAVIPFLSTGAVYEVFVREPLFSGQLNCEVCTVVRGGLVGAVVGGLYPVFLALPLSASLAARYSSSPLPGKENLLRFWLSVSQPVFRKMSWAVLVQVLTGLYLATKHHGIYVKILQDEPSRDTEE
;
A
#
# COMPACT_ATOMS: atom_id res chain seq x y z
N MET A 1 -17.25 -6.62 3.98
CA MET A 1 -16.59 -6.20 2.71
C MET A 1 -15.11 -5.92 2.93
N ALA A 2 -14.31 -6.92 3.31
CA ALA A 2 -12.86 -6.79 3.54
C ALA A 2 -12.00 -7.59 2.54
N VAL A 3 -12.65 -8.41 1.70
CA VAL A 3 -11.99 -9.32 0.75
C VAL A 3 -11.43 -8.55 -0.45
N ILE A 4 -12.17 -7.56 -0.97
CA ILE A 4 -11.77 -6.79 -2.16
C ILE A 4 -10.49 -5.97 -1.91
N PRO A 5 -10.35 -5.20 -0.81
CA PRO A 5 -9.11 -4.48 -0.50
C PRO A 5 -7.92 -5.42 -0.28
N PHE A 6 -8.16 -6.60 0.29
CA PHE A 6 -7.10 -7.58 0.55
C PHE A 6 -6.58 -8.19 -0.75
N LEU A 7 -7.48 -8.61 -1.64
CA LEU A 7 -7.12 -9.13 -2.96
C LEU A 7 -6.43 -8.08 -3.84
N SER A 8 -6.91 -6.83 -3.82
CA SER A 8 -6.27 -5.75 -4.58
C SER A 8 -4.85 -5.45 -4.08
N THR A 9 -4.65 -5.49 -2.76
CA THR A 9 -3.31 -5.26 -2.19
C THR A 9 -2.35 -6.39 -2.54
N GLY A 10 -2.84 -7.65 -2.51
CA GLY A 10 -2.05 -8.80 -2.97
C GLY A 10 -1.66 -8.70 -4.43
N ALA A 11 -2.60 -8.38 -5.33
CA ALA A 11 -2.33 -8.24 -6.75
C ALA A 11 -1.30 -7.12 -7.05
N VAL A 12 -1.40 -5.98 -6.35
CA VAL A 12 -0.43 -4.89 -6.52
C VAL A 12 0.95 -5.30 -5.97
N TYR A 13 1.02 -6.05 -4.88
CA TYR A 13 2.29 -6.54 -4.35
C TYR A 13 2.97 -7.54 -5.29
N GLU A 14 2.21 -8.45 -5.88
CA GLU A 14 2.69 -9.40 -6.90
C GLU A 14 3.35 -8.66 -8.07
N VAL A 15 2.65 -7.69 -8.66
CA VAL A 15 3.12 -7.00 -9.87
C VAL A 15 4.28 -6.04 -9.59
N PHE A 16 4.23 -5.31 -8.47
CA PHE A 16 5.20 -4.26 -8.21
C PHE A 16 6.42 -4.70 -7.39
N VAL A 17 6.34 -5.85 -6.71
CA VAL A 17 7.43 -6.33 -5.84
C VAL A 17 7.87 -7.72 -6.25
N ARG A 18 6.96 -8.67 -6.45
CA ARG A 18 7.32 -10.07 -6.67
C ARG A 18 7.85 -10.34 -8.09
N GLU A 19 7.13 -9.93 -9.14
CA GLU A 19 7.61 -10.06 -10.54
C GLU A 19 8.98 -9.40 -10.80
N PRO A 20 9.25 -8.15 -10.35
CA PRO A 20 10.53 -7.51 -10.62
C PRO A 20 11.67 -8.02 -9.71
N LEU A 21 11.34 -8.70 -8.60
CA LEU A 21 12.30 -9.46 -7.79
C LEU A 21 12.73 -10.74 -8.52
N PHE A 22 11.76 -11.53 -9.02
CA PHE A 22 12.04 -12.80 -9.71
C PHE A 22 12.67 -12.64 -11.10
N SER A 23 12.43 -11.52 -11.78
CA SER A 23 13.08 -11.22 -13.06
C SER A 23 14.51 -10.67 -12.91
N GLY A 24 15.06 -10.63 -11.70
CA GLY A 24 16.44 -10.17 -11.45
C GLY A 24 16.67 -8.69 -11.74
N GLN A 25 15.62 -7.88 -11.92
CA GLN A 25 15.76 -6.43 -12.09
C GLN A 25 16.00 -5.71 -10.77
N LEU A 26 15.64 -6.31 -9.63
CA LEU A 26 15.95 -5.82 -8.30
C LEU A 26 17.00 -6.69 -7.61
N ASN A 27 18.26 -6.49 -7.96
CA ASN A 27 19.41 -7.15 -7.32
C ASN A 27 19.85 -6.50 -6.00
N CYS A 28 19.21 -5.41 -5.57
CA CYS A 28 19.57 -4.69 -4.36
C CYS A 28 18.50 -4.84 -3.28
N GLU A 29 18.90 -5.34 -2.12
CA GLU A 29 18.05 -5.47 -0.92
C GLU A 29 17.39 -4.14 -0.53
N VAL A 30 18.12 -3.03 -0.61
CA VAL A 30 17.56 -1.71 -0.27
C VAL A 30 16.49 -1.29 -1.28
N CYS A 31 16.67 -1.62 -2.56
CA CYS A 31 15.73 -1.25 -3.62
C CYS A 31 14.41 -2.03 -3.50
N THR A 32 14.46 -3.32 -3.14
CA THR A 32 13.28 -4.17 -2.92
C THR A 32 12.52 -3.74 -1.68
N VAL A 33 13.25 -3.45 -0.61
CA VAL A 33 12.71 -3.00 0.66
C VAL A 33 12.03 -1.63 0.53
N VAL A 34 12.69 -0.66 -0.11
CA VAL A 34 12.11 0.69 -0.34
C VAL A 34 10.88 0.61 -1.26
N ARG A 35 10.93 -0.20 -2.32
CA ARG A 35 9.80 -0.37 -3.24
C ARG A 35 8.61 -1.05 -2.57
N GLY A 36 8.85 -2.10 -1.78
CA GLY A 36 7.81 -2.79 -1.00
C GLY A 36 7.17 -1.89 0.05
N GLY A 37 7.97 -1.10 0.76
CA GLY A 37 7.49 -0.11 1.73
C GLY A 37 6.67 1.01 1.06
N LEU A 38 7.12 1.53 -0.09
CA LEU A 38 6.42 2.57 -0.85
C LEU A 38 5.08 2.07 -1.37
N VAL A 39 5.04 0.87 -1.96
CA VAL A 39 3.80 0.25 -2.44
C VAL A 39 2.83 0.01 -1.27
N GLY A 40 3.31 -0.50 -0.14
CA GLY A 40 2.52 -0.67 1.07
C GLY A 40 1.94 0.64 1.61
N ALA A 41 2.71 1.74 1.57
CA ALA A 41 2.25 3.07 1.99
C ALA A 41 1.18 3.63 1.04
N VAL A 42 1.38 3.51 -0.27
CA VAL A 42 0.46 4.06 -1.28
C VAL A 42 -0.85 3.29 -1.31
N VAL A 43 -0.79 1.97 -1.34
CA VAL A 43 -1.98 1.10 -1.39
C VAL A 43 -2.69 1.07 -0.03
N GLY A 44 -1.94 1.04 1.07
CA GLY A 44 -2.50 0.98 2.42
C GLY A 44 -2.98 2.31 2.98
N GLY A 45 -2.36 3.43 2.60
CA GLY A 45 -2.65 4.76 3.15
C GLY A 45 -3.38 5.68 2.17
N LEU A 46 -2.87 5.84 0.96
CA LEU A 46 -3.40 6.83 0.00
C LEU A 46 -4.74 6.39 -0.59
N TYR A 47 -4.83 5.14 -1.04
CA TYR A 47 -6.02 4.60 -1.71
C TYR A 47 -7.32 4.70 -0.87
N PRO A 48 -7.37 4.26 0.40
CA PRO A 48 -8.58 4.37 1.21
C PRO A 48 -8.96 5.83 1.54
N VAL A 49 -7.99 6.72 1.67
CA VAL A 49 -8.23 8.16 1.90
C VAL A 49 -8.87 8.80 0.67
N PHE A 50 -8.34 8.53 -0.52
CA PHE A 50 -8.88 9.06 -1.78
C PHE A 50 -10.26 8.50 -2.12
N LEU A 51 -10.59 7.29 -1.68
CA LEU A 51 -11.94 6.75 -1.86
C LEU A 51 -12.94 7.26 -0.82
N ALA A 52 -12.52 7.39 0.45
CA ALA A 52 -13.42 7.77 1.53
C ALA A 52 -13.96 9.20 1.39
N LEU A 53 -13.12 10.18 1.05
CA LEU A 53 -13.50 11.58 0.94
C LEU A 53 -14.63 11.83 -0.10
N PRO A 54 -14.49 11.45 -1.38
CA PRO A 54 -15.52 11.69 -2.38
C PRO A 54 -16.77 10.84 -2.18
N LEU A 55 -16.65 9.61 -1.67
CA LEU A 55 -17.81 8.78 -1.34
C LEU A 55 -18.62 9.42 -0.22
N SER A 56 -17.99 9.83 0.88
CA SER A 56 -18.67 10.52 1.97
C SER A 56 -19.26 11.86 1.52
N ALA A 57 -18.58 12.60 0.64
CA ALA A 57 -19.09 13.84 0.06
C ALA A 57 -20.33 13.61 -0.81
N SER A 58 -20.28 12.59 -1.67
CA SER A 58 -21.36 12.17 -2.56
C SER A 58 -22.61 11.79 -1.77
N LEU A 59 -22.47 10.97 -0.72
CA LEU A 59 -23.60 10.59 0.12
C LEU A 59 -24.18 11.79 0.87
N ALA A 60 -23.34 12.68 1.40
CA ALA A 60 -23.81 13.90 2.06
C ALA A 60 -24.59 14.81 1.10
N ALA A 61 -24.15 14.94 -0.16
CA ALA A 61 -24.84 15.71 -1.19
C ALA A 61 -26.19 15.09 -1.60
N ARG A 62 -26.27 13.76 -1.65
CA ARG A 62 -27.49 13.04 -2.07
C ARG A 62 -28.57 12.99 -1.00
N TYR A 63 -28.18 12.87 0.27
CA TYR A 63 -29.12 12.67 1.38
C TYR A 63 -29.31 13.91 2.26
N SER A 64 -28.67 15.05 1.92
CA SER A 64 -28.66 16.28 2.73
C SER A 64 -28.39 16.01 4.23
N SER A 65 -27.57 15.01 4.51
CA SER A 65 -27.33 14.50 5.86
C SER A 65 -26.34 15.36 6.65
N SER A 66 -25.68 16.32 6.01
CA SER A 66 -24.80 17.30 6.64
C SER A 66 -24.79 18.60 5.84
N PRO A 67 -24.64 19.79 6.46
CA PRO A 67 -24.52 21.04 5.72
C PRO A 67 -23.26 21.01 4.83
N LEU A 68 -23.46 21.11 3.51
CA LEU A 68 -22.36 21.13 2.56
C LEU A 68 -21.61 22.47 2.65
N PRO A 69 -20.27 22.47 2.54
CA PRO A 69 -19.50 23.71 2.61
C PRO A 69 -19.76 24.61 1.39
N GLY A 70 -19.74 25.92 1.61
CA GLY A 70 -19.68 26.89 0.51
C GLY A 70 -18.41 26.69 -0.34
N LYS A 71 -18.52 26.97 -1.65
CA LYS A 71 -17.46 26.79 -2.67
C LYS A 71 -16.12 27.44 -2.28
N GLU A 72 -16.18 28.49 -1.48
CA GLU A 72 -15.07 29.30 -1.00
C GLU A 72 -14.21 28.62 0.09
N ASN A 73 -14.77 27.64 0.84
CA ASN A 73 -14.07 27.01 1.97
C ASN A 73 -14.13 25.47 1.98
N LEU A 74 -14.49 24.85 0.85
CA LEU A 74 -14.68 23.41 0.72
C LEU A 74 -13.44 22.61 1.15
N LEU A 75 -12.27 22.92 0.60
CA LEU A 75 -11.03 22.18 0.90
C LEU A 75 -10.65 22.27 2.39
N ARG A 76 -10.78 23.47 2.99
CA ARG A 76 -10.43 23.71 4.39
C ARG A 76 -11.36 22.97 5.34
N PHE A 77 -12.64 22.92 5.03
CA PHE A 77 -13.64 22.14 5.77
C PHE A 77 -13.32 20.65 5.72
N TRP A 78 -13.07 20.11 4.52
CA TRP A 78 -12.73 18.69 4.35
C TRP A 78 -11.43 18.30 5.06
N LEU A 79 -10.41 19.16 5.02
CA LEU A 79 -9.16 18.96 5.76
C LEU A 79 -9.38 18.96 7.28
N SER A 80 -10.16 19.91 7.80
CA SER A 80 -10.48 20.00 9.23
C SER A 80 -11.27 18.79 9.73
N VAL A 81 -12.29 18.36 8.98
CA VAL A 81 -13.13 17.19 9.32
C VAL A 81 -12.33 15.88 9.25
N SER A 82 -11.40 15.77 8.30
CA SER A 82 -10.59 14.57 8.12
C SER A 82 -9.35 14.50 9.02
N GLN A 83 -8.92 15.63 9.62
CA GLN A 83 -7.77 15.70 10.52
C GLN A 83 -7.74 14.64 11.65
N PRO A 84 -8.82 14.42 12.43
CA PRO A 84 -8.82 13.39 13.48
C PRO A 84 -8.71 11.97 12.92
N VAL A 85 -9.29 11.72 11.74
CA VAL A 85 -9.23 10.43 11.05
C VAL A 85 -7.82 10.18 10.54
N PHE A 86 -7.20 11.17 9.90
CA PHE A 86 -5.81 11.09 9.45
C PHE A 86 -4.83 10.80 10.59
N ARG A 87 -5.03 11.44 11.74
CA ARG A 87 -4.18 11.19 12.92
C ARG A 87 -4.27 9.76 13.43
N LYS A 88 -5.46 9.13 13.35
CA LYS A 88 -5.67 7.73 13.76
C LYS A 88 -5.19 6.74 12.69
N MET A 89 -5.47 7.03 11.42
CA MET A 89 -4.99 6.26 10.26
C MET A 89 -3.47 6.29 10.14
N SER A 90 -2.80 7.37 10.53
CA SER A 90 -1.33 7.46 10.49
C SER A 90 -0.64 6.33 11.26
N TRP A 91 -1.20 5.89 12.38
CA TRP A 91 -0.68 4.75 13.14
C TRP A 91 -0.86 3.43 12.38
N ALA A 92 -2.03 3.23 11.77
CA ALA A 92 -2.29 2.05 10.95
C ALA A 92 -1.35 2.01 9.72
N VAL A 93 -1.16 3.15 9.05
CA VAL A 93 -0.23 3.28 7.93
C VAL A 93 1.21 2.99 8.37
N LEU A 94 1.63 3.49 9.54
CA LEU A 94 2.97 3.22 10.07
C LEU A 94 3.19 1.70 10.26
N VAL A 95 2.24 1.02 10.91
CA VAL A 95 2.30 -0.44 11.10
C VAL A 95 2.30 -1.17 9.76
N GLN A 96 1.51 -0.71 8.80
CA GLN A 96 1.42 -1.32 7.47
C GLN A 96 2.71 -1.15 6.66
N VAL A 97 3.36 0.01 6.78
CA VAL A 97 4.69 0.26 6.18
C VAL A 97 5.74 -0.64 6.82
N LEU A 98 5.80 -0.71 8.15
CA LEU A 98 6.76 -1.57 8.86
C LEU A 98 6.58 -3.04 8.51
N THR A 99 5.34 -3.50 8.43
CA THR A 99 5.02 -4.88 8.07
C THR A 99 5.38 -5.18 6.61
N GLY A 100 5.09 -4.25 5.69
CA GLY A 100 5.47 -4.37 4.28
C GLY A 100 6.99 -4.39 4.08
N LEU A 101 7.71 -3.59 4.86
CA LEU A 101 9.18 -3.56 4.89
C LEU A 101 9.75 -4.91 5.32
N TYR A 102 9.22 -5.46 6.42
CA TYR A 102 9.62 -6.76 6.98
C TYR A 102 9.36 -7.91 6.01
N LEU A 103 8.19 -7.93 5.37
CA LEU A 103 7.86 -8.93 4.36
C LEU A 103 8.82 -8.87 3.18
N ALA A 104 9.12 -7.66 2.67
CA ALA A 104 10.04 -7.48 1.57
C ALA A 104 11.45 -7.99 1.89
N THR A 105 11.94 -7.76 3.11
CA THR A 105 13.26 -8.28 3.54
C THR A 105 13.28 -9.81 3.58
N LYS A 106 12.20 -10.42 4.12
CA LYS A 106 12.07 -11.89 4.15
C LYS A 106 11.99 -12.50 2.76
N HIS A 107 11.23 -11.89 1.85
CA HIS A 107 11.13 -12.34 0.46
C HIS A 107 12.47 -12.24 -0.27
N HIS A 108 13.23 -11.17 -0.08
CA HIS A 108 14.58 -11.04 -0.64
C HIS A 108 15.53 -12.15 -0.11
N GLY A 109 15.51 -12.42 1.20
CA GLY A 109 16.33 -13.47 1.79
C GLY A 109 15.99 -14.88 1.31
N ILE A 110 14.72 -15.16 1.02
CA ILE A 110 14.30 -16.43 0.40
C ILE A 110 14.78 -16.50 -1.05
N TYR A 111 14.63 -15.42 -1.81
CA TYR A 111 15.07 -15.35 -3.21
C TYR A 111 16.57 -15.61 -3.37
N VAL A 112 17.41 -15.00 -2.52
CA VAL A 112 18.86 -15.24 -2.54
C VAL A 112 19.21 -16.70 -2.21
N LYS A 113 18.49 -17.34 -1.28
CA LYS A 113 18.71 -18.77 -0.98
C LYS A 113 18.38 -19.67 -2.16
N ILE A 114 17.28 -19.41 -2.86
CA ILE A 114 16.87 -20.17 -4.05
C ILE A 114 17.94 -20.03 -5.13
N LEU A 115 18.41 -18.81 -5.40
CA LEU A 115 19.50 -18.55 -6.35
C LEU A 115 20.84 -19.19 -5.97
N GLN A 116 21.07 -19.48 -4.69
CA GLN A 116 22.29 -20.13 -4.23
C GLN A 116 22.21 -21.66 -4.27
N ASP A 117 20.99 -22.22 -4.17
CA ASP A 117 20.71 -23.66 -4.35
C ASP A 117 20.61 -24.06 -5.84
N GLU A 118 20.16 -23.16 -6.71
CA GLU A 118 20.05 -23.37 -8.16
C GLU A 118 21.39 -23.74 -8.86
N PRO A 119 22.54 -23.08 -8.62
CA PRO A 119 23.81 -23.44 -9.24
C PRO A 119 24.32 -24.84 -8.85
N SER A 120 23.86 -25.40 -7.73
CA SER A 120 24.15 -26.79 -7.34
C SER A 120 23.35 -27.81 -8.16
N ARG A 121 22.16 -27.42 -8.65
CA ARG A 121 21.25 -28.34 -9.36
C ARG A 121 21.58 -28.47 -10.84
N ASP A 122 22.18 -27.45 -11.46
CA ASP A 122 22.60 -27.47 -12.85
C ASP A 122 23.91 -28.24 -13.10
N THR A 123 24.61 -28.67 -12.04
CA THR A 123 25.84 -29.49 -12.15
C THR A 123 25.54 -31.01 -12.10
N GLU A 124 24.28 -31.40 -11.83
CA GLU A 124 23.84 -32.80 -11.70
C GLU A 124 22.98 -33.32 -12.88
N GLU A 125 22.95 -32.62 -14.03
CA GLU A 125 22.36 -33.13 -15.29
C GLU A 125 23.40 -33.30 -16.42
#